data_AF-R7QW90-F1
#
_entry.id   AF-R7QW90-F1
#
_cell.length_a   1.000
_cell.length_b   1.000
_cell.length_c   1.000
_cell.angle_alpha   90.00
_cell.angle_beta   90.00
_cell.angle_gamma   90.00
#
_symmetry.space_group_name_H-M   'P 1'
#
loop_
_entity.id
_entity.type
_entity.pdbx_description
1 polymer ?
#
loop_
_entity_poly.entity_id
_entity_poly.type
_entity_poly.pdbx_seq_one_letter_code
_entity_poly.pdbx_strand_id
1 'polypeptide(L)'
;MLLAVATGVLVGILDTIFGRGLLIISDIRNLHYLYLLPFLPVAGLAIAWLYQHFNKESLKGMTLVFETGQQKREEIPLALILLVMVTTWITHLFGGSAGREGVAVQIGATLSHALGRRCHLPENGRIMLVTGMAAGFGGLFQTPLAAVFFAMEVIVAGYLDYEALLPALIASYMASFTSHALGLEKFVVTLTGTLDLSEKKNVFGILILGVAFGLTGRLFSFFLQKMKKILSEKIKSPFWRIGFGAVPLAGFFFFLQFFFCSYIAEDTAGLARI
;
A
#
# COMPACT_ATOMS: atom_id res chain seq x y z
N MET A 1 -15.07 14.19 -17.06
CA MET A 1 -14.81 12.96 -17.86
C MET A 1 -13.44 12.97 -18.54
N LEU A 2 -13.10 13.94 -19.40
CA LEU A 2 -11.75 14.03 -19.99
C LEU A 2 -10.63 14.04 -18.93
N LEU A 3 -10.83 14.81 -17.85
CA LEU A 3 -9.89 14.84 -16.74
C LEU A 3 -9.73 13.48 -16.04
N ALA A 4 -10.81 12.68 -15.95
CA ALA A 4 -10.74 11.33 -15.38
C ALA A 4 -9.92 10.38 -16.26
N VAL A 5 -10.06 10.48 -17.59
CA VAL A 5 -9.21 9.73 -18.54
C VAL A 5 -7.74 10.14 -18.37
N ALA A 6 -7.46 11.45 -18.35
CA ALA A 6 -6.11 11.96 -18.15
C ALA A 6 -5.50 11.53 -16.81
N THR A 7 -6.28 11.61 -15.71
CA THR A 7 -5.89 11.10 -14.39
C THR A 7 -5.57 9.62 -14.47
N GLY A 8 -6.44 8.80 -15.07
CA GLY A 8 -6.21 7.36 -15.20
C GLY A 8 -4.92 7.03 -15.94
N VAL A 9 -4.66 7.67 -17.08
CA VAL A 9 -3.42 7.46 -17.86
C VAL A 9 -2.18 7.86 -17.04
N LEU A 10 -2.17 9.06 -16.47
CA LEU A 10 -1.02 9.56 -15.72
C LEU A 10 -0.75 8.73 -14.46
N VAL A 11 -1.80 8.36 -13.72
CA VAL A 11 -1.69 7.52 -12.53
C VAL A 11 -1.23 6.12 -12.90
N GLY A 12 -1.77 5.52 -13.97
CA GLY A 12 -1.33 4.21 -14.44
C GLY A 12 0.16 4.17 -14.86
N ILE A 13 0.66 5.25 -15.47
CA ILE A 13 2.11 5.40 -15.75
C ILE A 13 2.90 5.40 -14.43
N LEU A 14 2.48 6.19 -13.45
CA LEU A 14 3.18 6.28 -12.16
C LEU A 14 3.12 4.96 -11.38
N ASP A 15 1.97 4.28 -11.36
CA ASP A 15 1.82 2.97 -10.72
C ASP A 15 2.65 1.90 -11.41
N THR A 16 2.83 1.97 -12.74
CA THR A 16 3.72 1.08 -13.47
C THR A 16 5.17 1.30 -13.06
N ILE A 17 5.63 2.56 -13.01
CA ILE A 17 6.98 2.90 -12.57
C ILE A 17 7.19 2.40 -11.14
N PHE A 18 6.27 2.71 -10.24
CA PHE A 18 6.30 2.28 -8.84
C PHE A 18 6.32 0.75 -8.71
N GLY A 19 5.37 0.07 -9.37
CA GLY A 19 5.16 -1.37 -9.29
C GLY A 19 6.31 -2.17 -9.87
N ARG A 20 6.81 -1.81 -11.06
CA ARG A 20 7.99 -2.45 -11.67
C ARG A 20 9.25 -2.21 -10.85
N GLY A 21 9.46 -0.99 -10.36
CA GLY A 21 10.56 -0.69 -9.44
C GLY A 21 10.50 -1.56 -8.18
N LEU A 22 9.31 -1.75 -7.62
CA LEU A 22 9.11 -2.58 -6.44
C LEU A 22 9.39 -4.06 -6.69
N LEU A 23 9.04 -4.58 -7.87
CA LEU A 23 9.35 -5.96 -8.28
C LEU A 23 10.87 -6.17 -8.38
N ILE A 24 11.56 -5.30 -9.12
CA ILE A 24 13.03 -5.35 -9.28
C ILE A 24 13.72 -5.31 -7.92
N ILE A 25 13.28 -4.41 -7.04
CA ILE A 25 13.82 -4.29 -5.69
C ILE A 25 13.57 -5.54 -4.85
N SER A 26 12.38 -6.13 -4.98
CA SER A 26 12.03 -7.36 -4.27
C SER A 26 12.90 -8.53 -4.75
N ASP A 27 13.19 -8.61 -6.05
CA ASP A 27 14.07 -9.63 -6.62
C ASP A 27 15.52 -9.46 -6.13
N ILE A 28 16.05 -8.23 -6.14
CA ILE A 28 17.38 -7.91 -5.60
C ILE A 28 17.47 -8.30 -4.12
N ARG A 29 16.43 -7.94 -3.34
CA ARG A 29 16.33 -8.31 -1.93
C ARG A 29 16.32 -9.82 -1.75
N ASN A 30 15.54 -10.55 -2.54
CA ASN A 30 15.46 -12.01 -2.43
C ASN A 30 16.82 -12.68 -2.74
N LEU A 31 17.57 -12.14 -3.70
CA LEU A 31 18.92 -12.64 -4.04
C LEU A 31 19.96 -12.35 -2.95
N HIS A 32 19.87 -11.20 -2.27
CA HIS A 32 20.90 -10.72 -1.33
C HIS A 32 20.38 -10.51 0.11
N TYR A 33 19.34 -11.26 0.49
CA TYR A 33 18.55 -11.00 1.70
C TYR A 33 19.39 -10.87 2.97
N LEU A 34 20.31 -11.81 3.20
CA LEU A 34 21.17 -11.84 4.39
C LEU A 34 22.15 -10.66 4.47
N TYR A 35 22.56 -10.11 3.33
CA TYR A 35 23.48 -8.96 3.27
C TYR A 35 22.74 -7.63 3.43
N LEU A 36 21.51 -7.54 2.93
CA LEU A 36 20.72 -6.31 2.97
C LEU A 36 20.01 -6.12 4.31
N LEU A 37 19.45 -7.18 4.91
CA LEU A 37 18.66 -7.10 6.13
C LEU A 37 19.34 -6.34 7.30
N PRO A 38 20.65 -6.51 7.59
CA PRO A 38 21.32 -5.77 8.67
C PRO A 38 21.30 -4.24 8.49
N PHE A 39 21.13 -3.75 7.26
CA PHE A 39 21.07 -2.32 6.96
C PHE A 39 19.67 -1.71 7.13
N LEU A 40 18.66 -2.50 7.52
CA LEU A 40 17.30 -2.01 7.76
C LEU A 40 17.22 -0.81 8.73
N PRO A 41 17.98 -0.75 9.84
CA PRO A 41 17.98 0.43 10.71
C PRO A 41 18.53 1.68 10.02
N VAL A 42 19.62 1.54 9.26
CA VAL A 42 20.24 2.63 8.49
C VAL A 42 19.29 3.14 7.41
N ALA A 43 18.63 2.22 6.72
CA ALA A 43 17.60 2.52 5.73
C ALA A 43 16.42 3.31 6.34
N GLY A 44 15.97 2.91 7.54
CA GLY A 44 14.95 3.65 8.26
C GLY A 44 15.39 5.08 8.61
N LEU A 45 16.63 5.28 9.08
CA LEU A 45 17.17 6.61 9.36
C LEU A 45 17.23 7.47 8.09
N ALA A 46 17.64 6.87 6.97
CA ALA A 46 17.64 7.53 5.67
C ALA A 46 16.21 7.93 5.25
N ILE A 47 15.21 7.06 5.44
CA ILE A 47 13.79 7.39 5.19
C ILE A 47 13.34 8.58 6.04
N ALA A 48 13.63 8.57 7.35
CA ALA A 48 13.27 9.68 8.23
C ALA A 48 13.94 10.99 7.80
N TRP A 49 15.21 10.93 7.39
CA TRP A 49 15.93 12.08 6.86
C TRP A 49 15.31 12.59 5.56
N LEU A 50 14.96 11.71 4.61
CA LEU A 50 14.31 12.08 3.35
C LEU A 50 13.01 12.85 3.59
N TYR A 51 12.14 12.36 4.48
CA TYR A 51 10.91 13.09 4.83
C TYR A 51 11.22 14.44 5.50
N GLN A 52 12.15 14.48 6.46
CA GLN A 52 12.47 15.75 7.14
C GLN A 52 13.10 16.79 6.21
N HIS A 53 13.93 16.35 5.26
CA HIS A 53 14.66 17.23 4.35
C HIS A 53 13.80 17.75 3.20
N PHE A 54 13.01 16.88 2.55
CA PHE A 54 12.24 17.25 1.36
C PHE A 54 10.82 17.73 1.68
N ASN A 55 10.08 17.03 2.54
CA ASN A 55 8.74 17.46 2.94
C ASN A 55 8.26 16.74 4.22
N LYS A 56 8.32 17.45 5.35
CA LYS A 56 7.93 16.88 6.65
C LYS A 56 6.44 16.54 6.73
N GLU A 57 5.58 17.29 6.05
CA GLU A 57 4.13 17.01 6.04
C GLU A 57 3.83 15.68 5.35
N SER A 58 4.56 15.31 4.30
CA SER A 58 4.41 14.03 3.58
C SER A 58 4.58 12.80 4.47
N LEU A 59 5.23 12.91 5.64
CA LEU A 59 5.33 11.82 6.62
C LEU A 59 3.95 11.33 7.12
N LYS A 60 2.91 12.17 7.05
CA LYS A 60 1.53 11.80 7.40
C LYS A 60 0.90 10.79 6.41
N GLY A 61 1.41 10.72 5.18
CA GLY A 61 0.97 9.76 4.15
C GLY A 61 -0.55 9.77 3.92
N MET A 62 -1.19 8.59 4.06
CA MET A 62 -2.65 8.43 3.91
C MET A 62 -3.49 9.37 4.77
N THR A 63 -2.99 9.83 5.93
CA THR A 63 -3.72 10.81 6.74
C THR A 63 -3.96 12.11 5.98
N LEU A 64 -3.04 12.55 5.12
CA LEU A 64 -3.25 13.73 4.27
C LEU A 64 -4.42 13.54 3.29
N VAL A 65 -4.53 12.34 2.72
CA VAL A 65 -5.61 11.97 1.81
C VAL A 65 -6.94 12.02 2.56
N PHE A 66 -7.03 11.39 3.74
CA PHE A 66 -8.25 11.43 4.54
C PHE A 66 -8.61 12.83 5.04
N GLU A 67 -7.64 13.61 5.54
CA GLU A 67 -7.88 15.00 5.97
C GLU A 67 -8.43 15.85 4.82
N THR A 68 -7.88 15.68 3.61
CA THR A 68 -8.35 16.41 2.41
C THR A 68 -9.74 15.95 1.98
N GLY A 69 -10.00 14.65 1.96
CA GLY A 69 -11.32 14.09 1.62
C GLY A 69 -12.42 14.45 2.64
N GLN A 70 -12.03 14.69 3.89
CA GLN A 70 -12.91 15.16 4.97
C GLN A 70 -12.93 16.70 5.09
N GLN A 71 -12.37 17.43 4.12
CA GLN A 71 -12.33 18.90 4.08
C GLN A 71 -11.66 19.56 5.30
N LYS A 72 -10.79 18.83 6.02
CA LYS A 72 -9.97 19.36 7.13
C LYS A 72 -8.70 20.06 6.66
N ARG A 73 -8.40 19.92 5.36
CA ARG A 73 -7.19 20.41 4.70
C ARG A 73 -7.50 20.63 3.23
N GLU A 74 -6.88 21.65 2.64
CA GLU A 74 -7.07 21.99 1.23
C GLU A 74 -6.01 21.40 0.31
N GLU A 75 -4.81 21.10 0.83
CA GLU A 75 -3.65 20.78 -0.01
C GLU A 75 -2.93 19.49 0.38
N ILE A 76 -2.60 18.69 -0.63
CA ILE A 76 -1.70 17.55 -0.52
C ILE A 76 -0.38 17.92 -1.22
N PRO A 77 0.78 17.85 -0.54
CA PRO A 77 2.05 18.19 -1.16
C PRO A 77 2.39 17.21 -2.29
N LEU A 78 2.70 17.72 -3.48
CA LEU A 78 3.12 16.90 -4.63
C LEU A 78 4.37 16.06 -4.35
N ALA A 79 5.25 16.53 -3.45
CA ALA A 79 6.41 15.79 -2.97
C ALA A 79 6.04 14.44 -2.36
N LEU A 80 4.78 14.26 -1.90
CA LEU A 80 4.30 12.99 -1.35
C LEU A 80 4.52 11.85 -2.35
N ILE A 81 4.20 12.05 -3.64
CA ILE A 81 4.30 11.01 -4.69
C ILE A 81 5.71 10.42 -4.73
N LEU A 82 6.73 11.27 -4.91
CA LEU A 82 8.11 10.81 -5.03
C LEU A 82 8.61 10.20 -3.71
N LEU A 83 8.29 10.82 -2.57
CA LEU A 83 8.72 10.35 -1.27
C LEU A 83 8.13 8.97 -0.95
N VAL A 84 6.84 8.73 -1.17
CA VAL A 84 6.23 7.42 -0.87
C VAL A 84 6.73 6.32 -1.79
N MET A 85 7.06 6.64 -3.05
CA MET A 85 7.67 5.67 -3.97
C MET A 85 9.05 5.27 -3.48
N VAL A 86 9.96 6.25 -3.31
CA VAL A 86 11.35 6.01 -2.93
C VAL A 86 11.45 5.38 -1.55
N THR A 87 10.68 5.85 -0.57
CA THR A 87 10.77 5.32 0.81
C THR A 87 10.18 3.91 0.92
N THR A 88 9.16 3.58 0.13
CA THR A 88 8.64 2.20 0.05
C THR A 88 9.63 1.27 -0.64
N TRP A 89 10.25 1.71 -1.72
CA TRP A 89 11.34 1.00 -2.38
C TRP A 89 12.49 0.69 -1.42
N ILE A 90 12.97 1.69 -0.67
CA ILE A 90 13.99 1.48 0.37
C ILE A 90 13.48 0.49 1.43
N THR A 91 12.25 0.66 1.92
CA THR A 91 11.67 -0.23 2.94
C THR A 91 11.66 -1.69 2.49
N HIS A 92 11.21 -1.96 1.27
CA HIS A 92 11.20 -3.31 0.72
C HIS A 92 12.62 -3.85 0.48
N LEU A 93 13.54 -3.05 -0.07
CA LEU A 93 14.90 -3.46 -0.38
C LEU A 93 15.64 -4.03 0.84
N PHE A 94 15.45 -3.41 2.01
CA PHE A 94 16.12 -3.80 3.24
C PHE A 94 15.30 -4.77 4.12
N GLY A 95 14.21 -5.33 3.60
CA GLY A 95 13.43 -6.38 4.30
C GLY A 95 12.38 -5.87 5.28
N GLY A 96 11.98 -4.59 5.19
CA GLY A 96 10.86 -4.06 5.95
C GLY A 96 9.53 -4.65 5.48
N SER A 97 8.67 -5.05 6.43
CA SER A 97 7.32 -5.51 6.14
C SER A 97 6.38 -4.31 5.98
N ALA A 98 6.11 -3.94 4.73
CA ALA A 98 5.21 -2.87 4.36
C ALA A 98 4.34 -3.25 3.16
N GLY A 99 3.18 -2.61 3.06
CA GLY A 99 2.26 -2.79 1.94
C GLY A 99 2.48 -1.75 0.84
N ARG A 100 2.13 -2.12 -0.39
CA ARG A 100 2.17 -1.22 -1.57
C ARG A 100 0.82 -0.57 -1.88
N GLU A 101 -0.25 -1.04 -1.24
CA GLU A 101 -1.64 -0.62 -1.52
C GLU A 101 -1.87 0.84 -1.18
N GLY A 102 -1.47 1.26 0.02
CA GLY A 102 -1.59 2.64 0.45
C GLY A 102 -0.76 3.61 -0.39
N VAL A 103 0.34 3.15 -1.00
CA VAL A 103 1.21 3.99 -1.83
C VAL A 103 0.52 4.34 -3.15
N ALA A 104 -0.04 3.34 -3.83
CA ALA A 104 -0.83 3.53 -5.05
C ALA A 104 -1.97 4.53 -4.83
N VAL A 105 -2.73 4.36 -3.74
CA VAL A 105 -3.82 5.25 -3.38
C VAL A 105 -3.32 6.69 -3.14
N GLN A 106 -2.18 6.86 -2.47
CA GLN A 106 -1.56 8.18 -2.25
C GLN A 106 -1.08 8.83 -3.55
N ILE A 107 -0.46 8.07 -4.46
CA ILE A 107 -0.02 8.55 -5.77
C ILE A 107 -1.23 9.09 -6.53
N GLY A 108 -2.27 8.26 -6.67
CA GLY A 108 -3.49 8.60 -7.39
C GLY A 108 -4.23 9.79 -6.80
N ALA A 109 -4.45 9.79 -5.48
CA ALA A 109 -5.11 10.88 -4.77
C ALA A 109 -4.35 12.21 -4.93
N THR A 110 -3.03 12.20 -4.73
CA THR A 110 -2.20 13.42 -4.78
C THR A 110 -2.17 14.02 -6.18
N LEU A 111 -1.95 13.18 -7.20
CA LEU A 111 -1.87 13.63 -8.58
C LEU A 111 -3.23 14.17 -9.05
N SER A 112 -4.30 13.42 -8.80
CA SER A 112 -5.66 13.83 -9.20
C SER A 112 -6.09 15.12 -8.50
N HIS A 113 -5.82 15.26 -7.20
CA HIS A 113 -6.10 16.49 -6.45
C HIS A 113 -5.37 17.70 -7.05
N ALA A 114 -4.09 17.55 -7.38
CA ALA A 114 -3.31 18.61 -8.01
C ALA A 114 -3.81 18.99 -9.41
N LEU A 115 -4.22 17.99 -10.22
CA LEU A 115 -4.84 18.22 -11.53
C LEU A 115 -6.16 18.96 -11.41
N GLY A 116 -7.02 18.58 -10.47
CA GLY A 116 -8.31 19.24 -10.21
C GLY A 116 -8.13 20.71 -9.86
N ARG A 117 -7.14 21.03 -9.02
CA ARG A 117 -6.81 22.43 -8.67
C ARG A 117 -6.27 23.23 -9.86
N ARG A 118 -5.37 22.66 -10.65
CA ARG A 118 -4.82 23.33 -11.85
C ARG A 118 -5.89 23.61 -12.91
N CYS A 119 -6.90 22.75 -13.01
CA CYS A 119 -8.04 22.93 -13.91
C CYS A 119 -9.15 23.82 -13.32
N HIS A 120 -8.93 24.48 -12.18
CA HIS A 120 -9.91 25.34 -11.50
C HIS A 120 -11.25 24.64 -11.20
N LEU A 121 -11.18 23.37 -10.75
CA LEU A 121 -12.33 22.60 -10.27
C LEU A 121 -12.30 22.40 -8.74
N PRO A 122 -12.15 23.45 -7.90
CA PRO A 122 -11.98 23.29 -6.45
C PRO A 122 -13.24 22.72 -5.77
N GLU A 123 -14.43 23.04 -6.27
CA GLU A 123 -15.70 22.51 -5.74
C GLU A 123 -15.79 20.98 -5.89
N ASN A 124 -15.06 20.41 -6.86
CA ASN A 124 -14.99 18.97 -7.11
C ASN A 124 -13.78 18.31 -6.45
N GLY A 125 -13.15 18.93 -5.46
CA GLY A 125 -11.94 18.42 -4.80
C GLY A 125 -12.12 16.99 -4.27
N ARG A 126 -13.26 16.69 -3.64
CA ARG A 126 -13.58 15.35 -3.14
C ARG A 126 -13.77 14.33 -4.27
N ILE A 127 -14.51 14.69 -5.32
CA ILE A 127 -14.71 13.85 -6.51
C ILE A 127 -13.38 13.51 -7.17
N MET A 128 -12.51 14.51 -7.35
CA MET A 128 -11.16 14.33 -7.91
C MET A 128 -10.29 13.46 -7.02
N LEU A 129 -10.38 13.61 -5.70
CA LEU A 129 -9.66 12.78 -4.74
C LEU A 129 -10.08 11.31 -4.85
N VAL A 130 -11.40 11.02 -4.80
CA VAL A 130 -11.96 9.66 -4.95
C VAL A 130 -11.58 9.08 -6.32
N THR A 131 -11.70 9.87 -7.38
CA THR A 131 -11.30 9.48 -8.74
C THR A 131 -9.82 9.08 -8.80
N GLY A 132 -8.95 9.84 -8.16
CA GLY A 132 -7.53 9.56 -8.06
C GLY A 132 -7.24 8.30 -7.23
N MET A 133 -7.89 8.13 -6.09
CA MET A 133 -7.76 6.94 -5.24
C MET A 133 -8.15 5.67 -6.00
N ALA A 134 -9.25 5.71 -6.75
CA ALA A 134 -9.70 4.60 -7.59
C ALA A 134 -8.72 4.33 -8.75
N ALA A 135 -8.16 5.39 -9.36
CA ALA A 135 -7.12 5.25 -10.38
C ALA A 135 -5.86 4.58 -9.83
N GLY A 136 -5.38 5.01 -8.66
CA GLY A 136 -4.15 4.48 -8.05
C GLY A 136 -4.27 3.02 -7.64
N PHE A 137 -5.36 2.67 -6.95
CA PHE A 137 -5.60 1.27 -6.60
C PHE A 137 -5.82 0.41 -7.86
N GLY A 138 -6.62 0.90 -8.81
CA GLY A 138 -6.92 0.18 -10.05
C GLY A 138 -5.71 0.01 -10.96
N GLY A 139 -4.81 0.99 -11.02
CA GLY A 139 -3.58 0.94 -11.81
C GLY A 139 -2.61 -0.10 -11.29
N LEU A 140 -2.29 -0.06 -9.99
CA LEU A 140 -1.32 -0.97 -9.40
C LEU A 140 -1.83 -2.43 -9.30
N PHE A 141 -3.09 -2.65 -8.94
CA PHE A 141 -3.64 -4.01 -8.73
C PHE A 141 -4.38 -4.57 -9.95
N GLN A 142 -4.69 -3.74 -10.95
CA GLN A 142 -5.49 -4.12 -12.12
C GLN A 142 -6.86 -4.74 -11.75
N THR A 143 -7.46 -4.22 -10.68
CA THR A 143 -8.79 -4.60 -10.17
C THR A 143 -9.73 -3.38 -10.14
N PRO A 144 -10.08 -2.82 -11.32
CA PRO A 144 -10.69 -1.49 -11.40
C PRO A 144 -12.03 -1.38 -10.66
N LEU A 145 -12.87 -2.44 -10.71
CA LEU A 145 -14.15 -2.41 -10.00
C LEU A 145 -13.98 -2.39 -8.48
N ALA A 146 -13.04 -3.19 -7.94
CA ALA A 146 -12.74 -3.20 -6.51
C ALA A 146 -12.15 -1.86 -6.05
N ALA A 147 -11.28 -1.27 -6.86
CA ALA A 147 -10.68 0.03 -6.61
C ALA A 147 -11.70 1.18 -6.47
N VAL A 148 -12.74 1.17 -7.31
CA VAL A 148 -13.81 2.18 -7.28
C VAL A 148 -14.60 2.11 -5.99
N PHE A 149 -15.12 0.93 -5.63
CA PHE A 149 -15.91 0.78 -4.41
C PHE A 149 -15.06 1.05 -3.16
N PHE A 150 -13.80 0.60 -3.15
CA PHE A 150 -12.86 0.96 -2.10
C PHE A 150 -12.73 2.48 -1.95
N ALA A 151 -12.46 3.22 -3.04
CA ALA A 151 -12.27 4.66 -2.98
C ALA A 151 -13.52 5.43 -2.52
N MET A 152 -14.70 4.95 -2.90
CA MET A 152 -15.98 5.58 -2.52
C MET A 152 -16.32 5.38 -1.04
N GLU A 153 -16.01 4.22 -0.47
CA GLU A 153 -16.41 3.86 0.90
C GLU A 153 -15.36 4.25 1.96
N VAL A 154 -14.08 4.31 1.59
CA VAL A 154 -12.99 4.37 2.58
C VAL A 154 -12.85 5.75 3.26
N ILE A 155 -13.31 6.84 2.63
CA ILE A 155 -13.13 8.20 3.19
C ILE A 155 -14.07 8.44 4.39
N VAL A 156 -15.34 8.06 4.24
CA VAL A 156 -16.39 8.24 5.26
C VAL A 156 -17.23 6.98 5.32
N ALA A 157 -17.13 6.24 6.42
CA ALA A 157 -17.89 5.02 6.63
C ALA A 157 -19.41 5.30 6.56
N GLY A 158 -20.12 4.51 5.75
CA GLY A 158 -21.57 4.63 5.57
C GLY A 158 -22.03 5.72 4.59
N TYR A 159 -21.10 6.41 3.91
CA TYR A 159 -21.44 7.41 2.89
C TYR A 159 -20.78 7.07 1.55
N LEU A 160 -21.56 7.10 0.47
CA LEU A 160 -21.10 6.90 -0.90
C LEU A 160 -21.28 8.18 -1.70
N ASP A 161 -20.20 8.67 -2.31
CA ASP A 161 -20.23 9.84 -3.19
C ASP A 161 -20.60 9.42 -4.61
N TYR A 162 -21.90 9.35 -4.91
CA TYR A 162 -22.40 8.85 -6.19
C TYR A 162 -21.96 9.71 -7.39
N GLU A 163 -21.68 11.00 -7.20
CA GLU A 163 -21.17 11.88 -8.26
C GLU A 163 -19.75 11.47 -8.69
N ALA A 164 -18.97 10.91 -7.76
CA ALA A 164 -17.64 10.40 -8.04
C ALA A 164 -17.62 9.02 -8.72
N LEU A 165 -18.75 8.30 -8.78
CA LEU A 165 -18.80 6.92 -9.30
C LEU A 165 -18.33 6.83 -10.76
N LEU A 166 -18.95 7.61 -11.64
CA LEU A 166 -18.63 7.58 -13.08
C LEU A 166 -17.19 8.04 -13.39
N PRO A 167 -16.69 9.18 -12.87
CA PRO A 167 -15.30 9.56 -13.10
C PRO A 167 -14.30 8.57 -12.46
N ALA A 168 -14.59 8.01 -11.29
CA ALA A 168 -13.75 6.99 -10.66
C ALA A 168 -13.68 5.70 -11.49
N LEU A 169 -14.81 5.23 -12.04
CA LEU A 169 -14.85 4.10 -12.98
C LEU A 169 -13.94 4.36 -14.18
N ILE A 170 -14.11 5.48 -14.86
CA ILE A 170 -13.32 5.81 -16.04
C ILE A 170 -11.83 5.86 -15.69
N ALA A 171 -11.46 6.58 -14.63
CA ALA A 171 -10.06 6.72 -14.25
C ALA A 171 -9.43 5.39 -13.81
N SER A 172 -10.17 4.55 -13.07
CA SER A 172 -9.70 3.25 -12.61
C SER A 172 -9.48 2.26 -13.74
N TYR A 173 -10.43 2.15 -14.68
CA TYR A 173 -10.25 1.31 -15.87
C TYR A 173 -9.12 1.83 -16.75
N MET A 174 -8.99 3.15 -16.94
CA MET A 174 -7.88 3.72 -17.71
C MET A 174 -6.52 3.49 -17.06
N ALA A 175 -6.41 3.60 -15.73
CA ALA A 175 -5.18 3.31 -15.01
C ALA A 175 -4.81 1.84 -15.07
N SER A 176 -5.80 0.94 -14.88
CA SER A 176 -5.61 -0.51 -15.03
C SER A 176 -5.16 -0.88 -16.44
N PHE A 177 -5.80 -0.32 -17.47
CA PHE A 177 -5.45 -0.57 -18.87
C PHE A 177 -4.05 -0.04 -19.19
N THR A 178 -3.75 1.19 -18.77
CA THR A 178 -2.43 1.81 -18.99
C THR A 178 -1.33 1.00 -18.33
N SER A 179 -1.53 0.57 -17.07
CA SER A 179 -0.52 -0.22 -16.36
C SER A 179 -0.31 -1.60 -16.98
N HIS A 180 -1.40 -2.24 -17.42
CA HIS A 180 -1.34 -3.48 -18.15
C HIS A 180 -0.60 -3.34 -19.49
N ALA A 181 -0.93 -2.30 -20.28
CA ALA A 181 -0.31 -2.03 -21.58
C ALA A 181 1.19 -1.71 -21.46
N LEU A 182 1.60 -1.05 -20.37
CA LEU A 182 3.00 -0.81 -20.05
C LEU A 182 3.70 -2.03 -19.43
N GLY A 183 3.00 -3.16 -19.30
CA GLY A 183 3.51 -4.45 -18.88
C GLY A 183 3.76 -4.60 -17.38
N LEU A 184 2.96 -3.95 -16.54
CA LEU A 184 2.88 -4.31 -15.12
C LEU A 184 2.13 -5.64 -15.00
N GLU A 185 2.73 -6.64 -14.36
CA GLU A 185 2.08 -7.93 -14.15
C GLU A 185 1.00 -7.83 -13.08
N LYS A 186 -0.13 -8.54 -13.29
CA LYS A 186 -1.19 -8.70 -12.30
C LYS A 186 -1.10 -10.07 -11.64
N PHE A 187 -1.37 -10.11 -10.35
CA PHE A 187 -1.54 -11.37 -9.63
C PHE A 187 -3.01 -11.81 -9.76
N VAL A 188 -3.24 -12.93 -10.45
CA VAL A 188 -4.57 -13.51 -10.62
C VAL A 188 -4.48 -15.00 -10.35
N VAL A 189 -5.40 -15.50 -9.54
CA VAL A 189 -5.57 -16.93 -9.26
C VAL A 189 -7.00 -17.30 -9.62
N THR A 190 -7.15 -18.23 -10.57
CA THR A 190 -8.46 -18.75 -10.97
C THR A 190 -8.87 -19.87 -10.02
N LEU A 191 -9.97 -19.69 -9.30
CA LEU A 191 -10.56 -20.73 -8.46
C LEU A 191 -11.36 -21.68 -9.34
N THR A 192 -10.99 -22.97 -9.34
CA THR A 192 -11.67 -24.03 -10.13
C THR A 192 -12.75 -24.76 -9.34
N GLY A 193 -12.71 -24.71 -8.01
CA GLY A 193 -13.71 -25.32 -7.15
C GLY A 193 -14.94 -24.44 -6.99
N THR A 194 -16.13 -25.02 -7.10
CA THR A 194 -17.40 -24.37 -6.77
C THR A 194 -17.88 -24.83 -5.40
N LEU A 195 -18.27 -23.88 -4.55
CA LEU A 195 -18.96 -24.15 -3.29
C LEU A 195 -20.48 -24.14 -3.53
N ASP A 196 -21.17 -25.22 -3.19
CA ASP A 196 -22.63 -25.24 -3.18
C ASP A 196 -23.15 -24.45 -1.96
N LEU A 197 -23.83 -23.34 -2.24
CA LEU A 197 -24.42 -22.46 -1.24
C LEU A 197 -25.78 -22.97 -0.72
N SER A 198 -26.36 -24.00 -1.36
CA SER A 198 -27.58 -24.66 -0.89
C SER A 198 -27.32 -25.49 0.37
N GLU A 199 -26.09 -25.96 0.54
CA GLU A 199 -25.68 -26.72 1.71
C GLU A 199 -25.49 -25.82 2.93
N LYS A 200 -26.33 -26.01 3.95
CA LYS A 200 -26.31 -25.22 5.20
C LYS A 200 -24.95 -25.22 5.90
N LYS A 201 -24.19 -26.32 5.80
CA LYS A 201 -22.85 -26.45 6.38
C LYS A 201 -21.86 -25.48 5.77
N ASN A 202 -21.91 -25.29 4.44
CA ASN A 202 -21.01 -24.38 3.73
C ASN A 202 -21.32 -22.93 4.09
N VAL A 203 -22.61 -22.55 4.10
CA VAL A 203 -23.05 -21.21 4.51
C VAL A 203 -22.63 -20.92 5.96
N PHE A 204 -22.84 -21.88 6.87
CA PHE A 204 -22.44 -21.72 8.27
C PHE A 204 -20.91 -21.59 8.42
N GLY A 205 -20.14 -22.37 7.66
CA GLY A 205 -18.68 -22.25 7.61
C GLY A 205 -18.21 -20.87 7.13
N ILE A 206 -18.83 -20.32 6.09
CA ILE A 206 -18.54 -18.98 5.56
C ILE A 206 -18.84 -17.90 6.62
N LEU A 207 -19.96 -18.02 7.36
CA LEU A 207 -20.29 -17.09 8.43
C LEU A 207 -19.24 -17.10 9.55
N ILE A 208 -18.82 -18.28 10.00
CA ILE A 208 -17.78 -18.43 11.02
C ILE A 208 -16.46 -17.81 10.53
N LEU A 209 -16.05 -18.11 9.29
CA LEU A 209 -14.83 -17.54 8.71
C LEU A 209 -14.93 -16.02 8.57
N GLY A 210 -16.08 -15.49 8.17
CA GLY A 210 -16.32 -14.05 8.08
C GLY A 210 -16.15 -13.34 9.41
N VAL A 211 -16.70 -13.91 10.49
CA VAL A 211 -16.51 -13.39 11.85
C VAL A 211 -15.04 -13.49 12.27
N ALA A 212 -14.39 -14.63 12.04
CA ALA A 212 -12.99 -14.84 12.39
C ALA A 212 -12.05 -13.85 11.67
N PHE A 213 -12.22 -13.65 10.37
CA PHE A 213 -11.44 -12.69 9.59
C PHE A 213 -11.73 -11.24 9.99
N GLY A 214 -13.00 -10.90 10.26
CA GLY A 214 -13.37 -9.58 10.77
C GLY A 214 -12.72 -9.26 12.13
N LEU A 215 -12.72 -10.21 13.06
CA LEU A 215 -12.04 -10.08 14.35
C LEU A 215 -10.51 -9.96 14.19
N THR A 216 -9.93 -10.74 13.28
CA THR A 216 -8.50 -10.67 12.96
C THR A 216 -8.11 -9.29 12.43
N GLY A 217 -8.89 -8.75 11.49
CA GLY A 217 -8.67 -7.40 10.94
C GLY A 217 -8.83 -6.29 12.00
N ARG A 218 -9.80 -6.43 12.90
CA ARG A 218 -9.96 -5.52 14.05
C ARG A 218 -8.76 -5.58 14.99
N LEU A 219 -8.29 -6.79 15.29
CA LEU A 219 -7.15 -7.01 16.18
C LEU A 219 -5.86 -6.42 15.59
N PHE A 220 -5.62 -6.65 14.30
CA PHE A 220 -4.52 -6.03 13.56
C PHE A 220 -4.58 -4.50 13.63
N SER A 221 -5.74 -3.92 13.33
CA SER A 221 -5.95 -2.46 13.37
C SER A 221 -5.71 -1.88 14.77
N PHE A 222 -6.21 -2.56 15.81
CA PHE A 222 -6.02 -2.17 17.20
C PHE A 222 -4.54 -2.18 17.60
N PHE A 223 -3.82 -3.27 17.31
CA PHE A 223 -2.39 -3.36 17.63
C PHE A 223 -1.56 -2.36 16.86
N LEU A 224 -1.86 -2.13 15.57
CA LEU A 224 -1.16 -1.14 14.76
C LEU A 224 -1.30 0.27 15.36
N GLN A 225 -2.51 0.68 15.75
CA GLN A 225 -2.74 1.98 16.38
C GLN A 225 -2.09 2.08 17.76
N LYS A 226 -2.22 1.03 18.57
CA LYS A 226 -1.64 0.97 19.92
C LYS A 226 -0.11 1.05 19.88
N MET A 227 0.53 0.30 18.99
CA MET A 227 1.99 0.33 18.83
C MET A 227 2.47 1.69 18.32
N LYS A 228 1.79 2.29 17.34
CA LYS A 228 2.10 3.66 16.87
C LYS A 228 2.05 4.67 18.02
N LYS A 229 1.03 4.59 18.88
CA LYS A 229 0.88 5.47 20.06
C LYS A 229 1.97 5.23 21.11
N ILE A 230 2.24 3.97 21.46
CA ILE A 230 3.28 3.64 22.46
C ILE A 230 4.66 4.11 21.98
N LEU A 231 5.03 3.84 20.72
CA LEU A 231 6.30 4.30 20.17
C LEU A 231 6.38 5.82 20.10
N SER A 232 5.26 6.50 19.80
CA SER A 232 5.26 7.95 19.71
C SER A 232 5.36 8.66 21.05
N GLU A 233 4.72 8.13 22.08
CA GLU A 233 4.74 8.69 23.44
C GLU A 233 6.05 8.38 24.17
N LYS A 234 6.54 7.13 24.09
CA LYS A 234 7.75 6.71 24.83
C LYS A 234 9.04 7.24 24.23
N ILE A 235 9.10 7.40 22.91
CA ILE A 235 10.31 7.83 22.22
C ILE A 235 9.97 9.08 21.41
N LYS A 236 10.33 10.27 21.88
CA LYS A 236 9.95 11.52 21.18
C LYS A 236 10.71 11.73 19.87
N SER A 237 11.97 11.31 19.80
CA SER A 237 12.82 11.50 18.62
C SER A 237 12.49 10.46 17.52
N PRO A 238 12.14 10.90 16.29
CA PRO A 238 11.86 9.99 15.18
C PRO A 238 13.02 9.03 14.85
N PHE A 239 14.26 9.50 14.99
CA PHE A 239 15.45 8.70 14.71
C PHE A 239 15.61 7.54 15.71
N TRP A 240 15.38 7.81 17.00
CA TRP A 240 15.41 6.77 18.02
C TRP A 240 14.27 5.77 17.88
N ARG A 241 13.08 6.20 17.44
CA ARG A 241 11.95 5.27 17.18
C ARG A 241 12.33 4.21 16.16
N ILE A 242 13.03 4.63 15.11
CA ILE A 242 13.48 3.74 14.04
C ILE A 242 14.57 2.81 14.55
N GLY A 243 15.54 3.29 15.33
CA GLY A 243 16.54 2.42 15.95
C GLY A 243 15.92 1.34 16.84
N PHE A 244 15.03 1.73 17.76
CA PHE A 244 14.38 0.79 18.68
C PHE A 244 13.35 -0.13 18.02
N GLY A 245 12.79 0.26 16.86
CA GLY A 245 11.89 -0.60 16.09
C GLY A 245 12.63 -1.55 15.14
N ALA A 246 13.52 -1.00 14.32
CA ALA A 246 14.17 -1.73 13.23
C ALA A 246 15.30 -2.66 13.69
N VAL A 247 16.06 -2.32 14.74
CA VAL A 247 17.15 -3.18 15.22
C VAL A 247 16.63 -4.51 15.78
N PRO A 248 15.64 -4.54 16.69
CA PRO A 248 15.07 -5.81 17.14
C PRO A 248 14.38 -6.60 16.03
N LEU A 249 13.73 -5.90 15.09
CA LEU A 249 13.07 -6.53 13.94
C LEU A 249 14.07 -7.21 13.01
N ALA A 250 15.18 -6.53 12.68
CA ALA A 250 16.25 -7.10 11.88
C ALA A 250 16.87 -8.32 12.58
N GLY A 251 17.14 -8.23 13.89
CA GLY A 251 17.64 -9.36 14.67
C GLY A 251 16.68 -10.56 14.69
N PHE A 252 15.38 -10.31 14.87
CA PHE A 252 14.35 -11.34 14.84
C PHE A 252 14.24 -12.04 13.48
N PHE A 253 14.22 -11.26 12.38
CA PHE A 253 14.18 -11.83 11.02
C PHE A 253 15.47 -12.56 10.66
N PHE A 254 16.62 -12.06 11.10
CA PHE A 254 17.89 -12.75 10.89
C PHE A 254 17.93 -14.09 11.65
N PHE A 255 17.46 -14.12 12.90
CA PHE A 255 17.37 -15.33 13.70
C PHE A 255 16.42 -16.37 13.08
N LEU A 256 15.21 -15.95 12.68
CA LEU A 256 14.25 -16.84 12.02
C LEU A 256 14.83 -17.46 10.74
N GLN A 257 15.50 -16.64 9.91
CA GLN A 257 16.07 -17.12 8.66
C GLN A 257 17.23 -18.09 8.90
N PHE A 258 18.11 -17.78 9.85
CA PHE A 258 19.22 -18.67 10.22
C PHE A 258 18.70 -20.01 10.74
N PHE A 259 17.67 -20.00 11.59
CA PHE A 259 17.05 -21.20 12.13
C PHE A 259 16.39 -22.05 11.04
N PHE A 260 15.57 -21.45 10.17
CA PHE A 260 14.92 -22.17 9.06
C PHE A 260 15.92 -22.71 8.02
N CYS A 261 16.96 -21.94 7.70
CA CYS A 261 17.99 -22.38 6.75
C CYS A 261 18.83 -23.54 7.31
N SER A 262 19.15 -23.50 8.61
CA SER A 262 19.82 -24.61 9.29
C SER A 262 18.94 -25.87 9.34
N TYR A 263 17.63 -25.70 9.60
CA TYR A 263 16.68 -26.80 9.61
C TYR A 263 16.53 -27.47 8.22
N ILE A 264 16.43 -26.70 7.14
CA ILE A 264 16.37 -27.23 5.77
C ILE A 264 17.70 -27.90 5.36
N ALA A 265 18.84 -27.36 5.80
CA ALA A 265 20.15 -27.95 5.55
C ALA A 265 20.34 -29.30 6.27
N GLU A 266 19.81 -29.44 7.48
CA GLU A 266 19.81 -30.72 8.22
C GLU A 266 18.89 -31.77 7.57
N ASP A 267 17.71 -31.36 7.08
CA ASP A 267 16.75 -32.28 6.45
C ASP A 267 17.24 -32.78 5.07
N THR A 268 17.88 -31.91 4.28
CA THR A 268 18.53 -32.30 3.01
C THR A 268 19.77 -33.17 3.21
N ALA A 269 20.53 -32.98 4.29
CA ALA A 269 21.64 -33.86 4.68
C ALA A 269 21.17 -35.23 5.17
N GLY A 270 19.96 -35.32 5.74
CA GLY A 270 19.31 -36.57 6.12
C GLY A 270 18.84 -37.41 4.93
N LEU A 271 18.30 -36.77 3.89
CA LEU A 271 17.86 -37.42 2.65
C LEU A 271 19.02 -37.90 1.75
N ALA A 272 20.20 -37.29 1.84
CA ALA A 272 21.39 -37.71 1.10
C ALA A 272 22.15 -38.89 1.74
N ARG A 273 21.68 -39.40 2.89
CA ARG A 273 22.27 -40.54 3.62
C ARG A 273 21.43 -41.83 3.53
N ILE A 274 20.39 -41.84 2.69
CA ILE A 274 19.59 -43.02 2.32
C ILE A 274 19.91 -43.36 0.87
#